data_AF-W5SBT7-F1
#
_entry.id   AF-W5SBT7-F1
#
_cell.length_a   1.000
_cell.length_b   1.000
_cell.length_c   1.000
_cell.angle_alpha   90.00
_cell.angle_beta   90.00
_cell.angle_gamma   90.00
#
_symmetry.space_group_name_H-M   'P 1'
#
loop_
_entity.id
_entity.type
_entity.pdbx_description
1 polymer ?
#
loop_
_entity_poly.entity_id
_entity_poly.type
_entity_poly.pdbx_seq_one_letter_code
_entity_poly.pdbx_strand_id
1 'polypeptide(L)'
;MFMGNLVYRTYRTEDLRMEFLDKGFTEAAIDFILLHNDNYNFEVLREKMNSLEQQIVNVENNLKKDIEFAKVEFKRDISDLDNKIDNVEKNLFKEIQNNNAILREEVKSTILVLREEMKRDNAILLEKLDMSNKVLLEKLGVGNRMLTVITAIGIPIIISIIMSLISKFFIG
;
A
#
# COMPACT_ATOMS: atom_id res chain seq x y z
N MET A 1 44.05 -42.16 -16.36
CA MET A 1 45.41 -41.62 -16.53
C MET A 1 46.24 -42.14 -15.36
N PHE A 2 47.17 -43.06 -15.63
CA PHE A 2 47.98 -43.74 -14.61
C PHE A 2 48.99 -42.76 -14.00
N MET A 3 48.82 -42.39 -12.74
CA MET A 3 49.88 -41.78 -11.94
C MET A 3 50.83 -42.91 -11.50
N GLY A 4 51.97 -43.02 -12.20
CA GLY A 4 53.07 -43.87 -11.77
C GLY A 4 53.57 -43.42 -10.40
N ASN A 5 53.57 -44.34 -9.44
CA ASN A 5 53.98 -44.10 -8.07
C ASN A 5 55.52 -43.91 -8.04
N LEU A 6 55.99 -42.66 -8.12
CA LEU A 6 57.40 -42.34 -7.89
C LEU A 6 57.65 -42.46 -6.38
N VAL A 7 58.19 -43.60 -5.97
CA VAL A 7 58.67 -43.82 -4.60
C VAL A 7 59.87 -42.90 -4.38
N TYR A 8 59.64 -41.76 -3.73
CA TYR A 8 60.71 -40.91 -3.23
C TYR A 8 61.45 -41.67 -2.12
N ARG A 9 62.67 -42.15 -2.43
CA ARG A 9 63.59 -42.63 -1.40
C ARG A 9 64.19 -41.41 -0.71
N THR A 10 63.84 -41.18 0.55
CA THR A 10 64.56 -40.22 1.40
C THR A 10 65.86 -40.87 1.84
N TYR A 11 66.95 -40.59 1.13
CA TYR A 11 68.30 -40.96 1.57
C TYR A 11 68.75 -39.98 2.64
N ARG A 12 69.34 -40.46 3.75
CA ARG A 12 70.01 -39.56 4.68
C ARG A 12 71.30 -39.07 4.01
N THR A 13 71.72 -37.85 4.34
CA THR A 13 72.95 -37.25 3.79
C THR A 13 74.17 -38.16 3.96
N GLU A 14 74.22 -38.91 5.07
CA GLU A 14 75.27 -39.90 5.35
C GLU A 14 75.25 -41.09 4.39
N ASP A 15 74.06 -41.58 4.02
CA ASP A 15 73.92 -42.71 3.09
C ASP A 15 74.36 -42.29 1.67
N LEU A 16 74.05 -41.06 1.26
CA LEU A 16 74.53 -40.46 0.00
C LEU A 16 76.04 -40.24 0.03
N ARG A 17 76.58 -39.72 1.15
CA ARG A 17 78.02 -39.50 1.34
C ARG A 17 78.79 -40.80 1.11
N MET A 18 78.32 -41.90 1.71
CA MET A 18 78.93 -43.22 1.54
C MET A 18 78.82 -43.75 0.11
N GLU A 19 77.68 -43.54 -0.57
CA GLU A 19 77.52 -43.96 -1.97
C GLU A 19 78.46 -43.20 -2.92
N PHE A 20 78.68 -41.89 -2.70
CA PHE A 20 79.64 -41.13 -3.50
C PHE A 20 81.09 -41.54 -3.23
N LEU A 21 81.43 -41.86 -1.98
CA LEU A 21 82.76 -42.40 -1.64
C LEU A 21 83.01 -43.74 -2.35
N ASP A 22 82.03 -44.65 -2.33
CA ASP A 22 82.11 -45.96 -3.00
C ASP A 22 82.27 -45.82 -4.52
N LYS A 23 81.67 -44.79 -5.12
CA LYS A 23 81.84 -44.44 -6.54
C LYS A 23 83.17 -43.73 -6.85
N GLY A 24 84.04 -43.52 -5.86
CA GLY A 24 85.39 -42.97 -6.04
C GLY A 24 85.47 -41.45 -6.06
N PHE A 25 84.44 -40.73 -5.60
CA PHE A 25 84.51 -39.29 -5.42
C PHE A 25 85.38 -38.94 -4.19
N THR A 26 86.11 -37.82 -4.27
CA THR A 26 86.91 -37.34 -3.13
C THR A 26 86.02 -36.72 -2.06
N GLU A 27 86.42 -36.81 -0.79
CA GLU A 27 85.69 -36.17 0.32
C GLU A 27 85.45 -34.68 0.05
N ALA A 28 86.44 -33.96 -0.48
CA ALA A 28 86.30 -32.55 -0.82
C ALA A 28 85.22 -32.28 -1.90
N ALA A 29 85.10 -33.15 -2.90
CA ALA A 29 84.06 -33.01 -3.94
C ALA A 29 82.67 -33.37 -3.40
N ILE A 30 82.59 -34.36 -2.52
CA ILE A 30 81.36 -34.76 -1.85
C ILE A 30 80.89 -33.68 -0.89
N ASP A 31 81.79 -33.14 -0.08
CA ASP A 31 81.51 -32.02 0.82
C ASP A 31 81.11 -30.78 0.01
N PHE A 32 81.76 -30.50 -1.12
CA PHE A 32 81.32 -29.43 -2.03
C PHE A 32 79.90 -29.68 -2.52
N ILE A 33 79.57 -30.87 -3.02
CA ILE A 33 78.23 -31.19 -3.54
C ILE A 33 77.17 -31.21 -2.42
N LEU A 34 77.47 -31.75 -1.23
CA LEU A 34 76.52 -31.88 -0.14
C LEU A 34 76.36 -30.59 0.68
N LEU A 35 77.40 -29.74 0.77
CA LEU A 35 77.36 -28.45 1.45
C LEU A 35 76.96 -27.29 0.52
N HIS A 36 77.26 -27.38 -0.78
CA HIS A 36 76.91 -26.37 -1.81
C HIS A 36 75.75 -26.82 -2.72
N ASN A 37 75.00 -27.87 -2.38
CA ASN A 37 73.66 -28.07 -2.95
C ASN A 37 72.71 -27.10 -2.25
N ASP A 38 72.82 -25.86 -2.72
CA ASP A 38 72.47 -24.64 -2.04
C ASP A 38 71.05 -24.61 -1.48
N ASN A 39 70.99 -24.67 -0.15
CA ASN A 39 69.85 -24.25 0.67
C ASN A 39 69.43 -22.79 0.42
N TYR A 40 70.24 -22.00 -0.29
CA TYR A 40 69.95 -20.62 -0.68
C TYR A 40 68.63 -20.49 -1.46
N ASN A 41 68.36 -21.39 -2.40
CA ASN A 41 67.10 -21.36 -3.16
C ASN A 41 65.88 -21.68 -2.27
N PHE A 42 66.05 -22.51 -1.23
CA PHE A 42 65.00 -22.80 -0.26
C PHE A 42 64.76 -21.65 0.72
N GLU A 43 65.81 -20.95 1.15
CA GLU A 43 65.71 -19.76 1.99
C GLU A 43 64.98 -18.62 1.25
N VAL A 44 65.39 -18.32 0.01
CA VAL A 44 64.72 -17.33 -0.84
C VAL A 44 63.25 -17.71 -1.09
N LEU A 45 62.95 -18.99 -1.32
CA LEU A 45 61.58 -19.46 -1.48
C LEU A 45 60.77 -19.29 -0.18
N ARG A 46 61.34 -19.63 0.98
CA ARG A 46 60.71 -19.45 2.29
C ARG A 46 60.39 -17.98 2.57
N GLU A 47 61.32 -17.07 2.29
CA GLU A 47 61.09 -15.64 2.44
C GLU A 47 59.96 -15.13 1.55
N LYS A 48 59.93 -15.57 0.28
CA LYS A 48 58.82 -15.24 -0.65
C LYS A 48 57.49 -15.80 -0.16
N MET A 49 57.46 -17.03 0.36
CA MET A 49 56.25 -17.62 0.94
C MET A 49 55.77 -16.81 2.14
N ASN A 50 56.66 -16.46 3.07
CA ASN A 50 56.31 -15.63 4.23
C ASN A 50 55.79 -14.25 3.81
N SER A 51 56.41 -13.64 2.78
CA SER A 51 55.93 -12.36 2.24
C SER A 51 54.55 -12.48 1.60
N LEU A 52 54.29 -13.55 0.85
CA LEU A 52 52.97 -13.82 0.26
C LEU A 52 51.92 -14.06 1.35
N GLU A 53 52.24 -14.82 2.39
CA GLU A 53 51.35 -15.02 3.54
C GLU A 53 50.98 -13.69 4.20
N GLN A 54 51.95 -12.80 4.42
CA GLN A 54 51.69 -11.46 4.97
C GLN A 54 50.81 -10.61 4.03
N GLN A 55 51.03 -10.67 2.72
CA GLN A 55 50.20 -9.97 1.75
C GLN A 55 48.76 -10.50 1.76
N ILE A 56 48.57 -11.83 1.82
CA ILE A 56 47.25 -12.46 1.93
C ILE A 56 46.54 -12.00 3.20
N VAL A 57 47.21 -12.04 4.35
CA VAL A 57 46.64 -11.58 5.63
C VAL A 57 46.25 -10.09 5.55
N ASN A 58 47.06 -9.26 4.91
CA ASN A 58 46.74 -7.84 4.73
C ASN A 58 45.49 -7.65 3.84
N VAL A 59 45.40 -8.37 2.72
CA VAL A 59 44.22 -8.35 1.85
C VAL A 59 42.97 -8.82 2.59
N GLU A 60 43.04 -9.93 3.34
CA GLU A 60 41.92 -10.43 4.13
C GLU A 60 41.45 -9.41 5.18
N ASN A 61 42.38 -8.74 5.84
CA ASN A 61 42.05 -7.72 6.84
C ASN A 61 41.41 -6.48 6.21
N ASN A 62 41.85 -6.06 5.03
CA ASN A 62 41.24 -4.95 4.31
C ASN A 62 39.83 -5.32 3.83
N LEU A 63 39.64 -6.50 3.25
CA LEU A 63 38.33 -6.98 2.85
C LEU A 63 37.35 -7.08 4.04
N LYS A 64 37.82 -7.55 5.21
CA LYS A 64 37.01 -7.55 6.43
C LYS A 64 36.57 -6.14 6.84
N LYS A 65 37.47 -5.16 6.77
CA LYS A 65 37.13 -3.75 7.07
C LYS A 65 36.12 -3.19 6.08
N ASP A 66 36.30 -3.42 4.78
CA ASP A 66 35.40 -2.94 3.74
C ASP A 66 33.99 -3.54 3.91
N ILE A 67 33.92 -4.84 4.23
CA ILE A 67 32.65 -5.52 4.53
C ILE A 67 31.98 -4.92 5.77
N GLU A 68 32.71 -4.68 6.86
CA GLU A 68 32.14 -4.07 8.06
C GLU A 68 31.69 -2.63 7.82
N PHE A 69 32.46 -1.86 7.04
CA PHE A 69 32.06 -0.51 6.63
C PHE A 69 30.75 -0.52 5.83
N ALA A 70 30.66 -1.36 4.80
CA ALA A 70 29.45 -1.50 3.99
C ALA A 70 28.23 -1.95 4.83
N LYS A 71 28.42 -2.87 5.79
CA LYS A 71 27.35 -3.28 6.73
C LYS A 71 26.85 -2.11 7.56
N VAL A 72 27.75 -1.28 8.07
CA VAL A 72 27.37 -0.10 8.87
C VAL A 72 26.65 0.93 8.01
N GLU A 73 27.09 1.14 6.77
CA GLU A 73 26.44 2.03 5.81
C GLU A 73 25.02 1.58 5.47
N PHE A 74 24.84 0.30 5.10
CA PHE A 74 23.51 -0.23 4.83
C PHE A 74 22.59 -0.20 6.05
N LYS A 75 23.09 -0.44 7.27
CA LYS A 75 22.29 -0.30 8.49
C LYS A 75 21.81 1.13 8.70
N ARG A 76 22.64 2.13 8.40
CA ARG A 76 22.27 3.54 8.48
C ARG A 76 21.20 3.88 7.44
N ASP A 77 21.40 3.45 6.20
CA ASP A 77 20.44 3.70 5.12
C ASP A 77 19.07 3.09 5.42
N ILE A 78 19.04 1.85 5.96
CA ILE A 78 17.80 1.21 6.40
C ILE A 78 17.13 2.02 7.49
N SER A 79 17.87 2.45 8.52
CA SER A 79 17.31 3.27 9.60
C SER A 79 16.78 4.62 9.10
N ASP A 80 17.44 5.23 8.12
CA ASP A 80 16.98 6.49 7.51
C ASP A 80 15.72 6.27 6.67
N LEU A 81 15.61 5.14 5.98
CA LEU A 81 14.40 4.74 5.26
C LEU A 81 13.23 4.47 6.21
N ASP A 82 13.45 3.75 7.32
CA ASP A 82 12.42 3.51 8.34
C ASP A 82 11.88 4.83 8.90
N ASN A 83 12.77 5.78 9.22
CA ASN A 83 12.36 7.11 9.68
C ASN A 83 11.54 7.88 8.63
N LYS A 84 11.90 7.77 7.35
CA LYS A 84 11.14 8.40 6.25
C LYS A 84 9.76 7.76 6.09
N ILE A 85 9.68 6.43 6.17
CA ILE A 85 8.42 5.68 6.10
C ILE A 85 7.50 6.10 7.25
N ASP A 86 8.00 6.09 8.49
CA ASP A 86 7.26 6.51 9.68
C ASP A 86 6.68 7.93 9.54
N ASN A 87 7.46 8.85 8.97
CA ASN A 87 7.01 10.22 8.75
C ASN A 87 5.91 10.30 7.67
N VAL A 88 6.06 9.55 6.57
CA VAL A 88 5.03 9.46 5.52
C VAL A 88 3.74 8.86 6.08
N GLU A 89 3.81 7.77 6.85
CA GLU A 89 2.64 7.13 7.47
C GLU A 89 1.90 8.09 8.41
N LYS A 90 2.63 8.79 9.28
CA LYS A 90 2.03 9.79 10.19
C LYS A 90 1.35 10.93 9.44
N ASN A 91 1.93 11.38 8.34
CA ASN A 91 1.35 12.46 7.52
C ASN A 91 0.09 11.99 6.79
N LEU A 92 0.13 10.83 6.15
CA LEU A 92 -1.03 10.23 5.49
C LEU A 92 -2.17 9.98 6.49
N PHE A 93 -1.86 9.48 7.68
CA PHE A 93 -2.87 9.26 8.73
C PHE A 93 -3.55 10.58 9.14
N LYS A 94 -2.78 11.66 9.33
CA LYS A 94 -3.33 12.99 9.64
C LYS A 94 -4.20 13.52 8.51
N GLU A 95 -3.77 13.36 7.26
CA GLU A 95 -4.53 13.80 6.09
C GLU A 95 -5.87 13.06 5.96
N ILE A 96 -5.87 11.74 6.16
CA ILE A 96 -7.08 10.92 6.19
C ILE A 96 -8.02 11.38 7.32
N GLN A 97 -7.50 11.64 8.52
CA GLN A 97 -8.31 12.14 9.63
C GLN A 97 -8.94 13.50 9.32
N ASN A 98 -8.17 14.42 8.73
CA ASN A 98 -8.65 15.74 8.34
C ASN A 98 -9.74 15.65 7.27
N ASN A 99 -9.52 14.87 6.20
CA ASN A 99 -10.49 14.67 5.14
C ASN A 99 -11.79 14.03 5.66
N ASN A 100 -11.68 13.05 6.57
CA ASN A 100 -12.85 12.47 7.22
C ASN A 100 -13.62 13.48 8.08
N ALA A 101 -12.93 14.40 8.76
CA ALA A 101 -13.58 15.44 9.54
C ALA A 101 -14.34 16.44 8.64
N ILE A 102 -13.70 16.87 7.54
CA ILE A 102 -14.32 17.75 6.53
C ILE A 102 -15.57 17.10 5.95
N LEU A 103 -15.47 15.86 5.47
CA LEU A 103 -16.60 15.13 4.90
C LEU A 103 -17.77 14.97 5.88
N ARG A 104 -17.48 14.73 7.16
CA ARG A 104 -18.52 14.64 8.20
C ARG A 104 -19.26 15.96 8.39
N GLU A 105 -18.55 17.09 8.42
CA GLU A 105 -19.17 18.40 8.55
C GLU A 105 -19.94 18.81 7.29
N GLU A 106 -19.43 18.51 6.09
CA GLU A 106 -20.15 18.75 4.83
C GLU A 106 -21.45 17.96 4.75
N VAL A 107 -21.42 16.66 5.09
CA VAL A 107 -22.61 15.81 5.13
C VAL A 107 -23.62 16.34 6.15
N LYS A 108 -23.16 16.71 7.34
CA LYS A 108 -24.01 17.28 8.40
C LYS A 108 -24.66 18.59 7.96
N SER A 109 -23.89 19.49 7.34
CA SER A 109 -24.40 20.75 6.78
C SER A 109 -25.47 20.50 5.72
N THR A 110 -25.20 19.59 4.78
CA THR A 110 -26.15 19.20 3.73
C THR A 110 -27.45 18.64 4.32
N ILE A 111 -27.35 17.78 5.33
CA ILE A 111 -28.52 17.24 6.04
C ILE A 111 -29.35 18.36 6.70
N LEU A 112 -28.69 19.35 7.30
CA LEU A 112 -29.39 20.49 7.91
C LEU A 112 -30.14 21.31 6.86
N VAL A 113 -29.50 21.62 5.74
CA VAL A 113 -30.15 22.34 4.62
C VAL A 113 -31.37 21.57 4.11
N LEU A 114 -31.21 20.30 3.79
CA LEU A 114 -32.30 19.45 3.31
C LEU A 114 -33.45 19.35 4.31
N ARG A 115 -33.15 19.29 5.61
CA ARG A 115 -34.18 19.28 6.66
C ARG A 115 -34.99 20.59 6.67
N GLU A 116 -34.34 21.74 6.54
CA GLU A 116 -35.03 23.02 6.52
C GLU A 116 -35.83 23.24 5.23
N GLU A 117 -35.33 22.77 4.09
CA GLU A 117 -36.07 22.78 2.82
C GLU A 117 -37.32 21.90 2.91
N MET A 118 -37.22 20.66 3.39
CA MET A 118 -38.38 19.79 3.56
C MET A 118 -39.44 20.38 4.51
N LYS A 119 -39.01 21.04 5.59
CA LYS A 119 -39.95 21.74 6.50
C LYS A 119 -40.69 22.86 5.79
N ARG A 120 -39.97 23.66 5.00
CA ARG A 120 -40.55 24.77 4.23
C ARG A 120 -41.55 24.25 3.20
N ASP A 121 -41.16 23.23 2.44
CA ASP A 121 -42.01 22.64 1.40
C ASP A 121 -43.27 22.02 2.01
N ASN A 122 -43.14 21.32 3.15
CA ASN A 122 -44.30 20.80 3.89
C ASN A 122 -45.24 21.91 4.37
N ALA A 123 -44.70 23.04 4.86
CA ALA A 123 -45.52 24.18 5.27
C ALA A 123 -46.29 24.78 4.08
N ILE A 124 -45.63 24.95 2.93
CA ILE A 124 -46.25 25.44 1.69
C ILE A 124 -47.35 24.47 1.21
N LEU A 125 -47.10 23.16 1.28
CA LEU A 125 -48.09 22.14 0.90
C LEU A 125 -49.33 22.19 1.81
N LEU A 126 -49.15 22.34 3.12
CA LEU A 126 -50.26 22.48 4.06
C LEU A 126 -51.10 23.73 3.77
N GLU A 127 -50.46 24.88 3.53
CA GLU A 127 -51.16 26.12 3.18
C GLU A 127 -51.98 25.97 1.89
N LYS A 128 -51.40 25.34 0.86
CA LYS A 128 -52.10 25.06 -0.40
C LYS A 128 -53.31 24.13 -0.21
N LEU A 129 -53.18 23.11 0.64
CA LEU A 129 -54.29 22.21 0.96
C LEU A 129 -55.41 22.96 1.68
N ASP A 130 -55.08 23.81 2.65
CA ASP A 130 -56.07 24.62 3.39
C ASP A 130 -56.80 25.60 2.47
N MET A 131 -56.08 26.29 1.57
CA MET A 131 -56.69 27.15 0.58
C MET A 131 -57.61 26.37 -0.37
N SER A 132 -57.18 25.21 -0.85
CA SER A 132 -57.98 24.36 -1.72
C SER A 132 -59.25 23.87 -1.02
N ASN A 133 -59.13 23.44 0.23
CA ASN A 133 -60.27 23.01 1.05
C ASN A 133 -61.27 24.15 1.27
N LYS A 134 -60.78 25.37 1.56
CA LYS A 134 -61.64 26.56 1.70
C LYS A 134 -62.42 26.85 0.40
N VAL A 135 -61.75 26.85 -0.74
CA VAL A 135 -62.40 27.05 -2.05
C VAL A 135 -63.42 25.96 -2.35
N LEU A 136 -63.14 24.70 -2.01
CA LEU A 136 -64.07 23.60 -2.18
C LEU A 136 -65.33 23.79 -1.32
N LEU A 137 -65.17 24.15 -0.05
CA LEU A 137 -66.28 24.42 0.87
C LEU A 137 -67.15 25.59 0.39
N GLU A 138 -66.54 26.66 -0.12
CA GLU A 138 -67.27 27.78 -0.70
C GLU A 138 -68.10 27.34 -1.93
N LYS A 139 -67.51 26.57 -2.84
CA LYS A 139 -68.21 26.02 -4.01
C LYS A 139 -69.37 25.10 -3.63
N LEU A 140 -69.18 24.22 -2.65
CA LEU A 140 -70.25 23.36 -2.13
C LEU A 140 -71.36 24.18 -1.47
N GLY A 141 -71.02 25.24 -0.74
CA GLY A 141 -71.98 26.16 -0.14
C GLY A 141 -72.85 26.88 -1.18
N VAL A 142 -72.23 27.36 -2.27
CA VAL A 142 -72.96 27.94 -3.41
C VAL A 142 -73.87 26.92 -4.08
N GLY A 143 -73.36 25.70 -4.33
CA GLY A 143 -74.15 24.60 -4.89
C GLY A 143 -75.37 24.26 -4.02
N ASN A 144 -75.19 24.19 -2.70
CA ASN A 144 -76.28 23.92 -1.77
C ASN A 144 -77.33 25.05 -1.77
N ARG A 145 -76.89 26.32 -1.81
CA ARG A 145 -77.81 27.47 -1.94
C ARG A 145 -78.61 27.40 -3.24
N MET A 146 -77.97 27.04 -4.34
CA MET A 146 -78.64 26.89 -5.65
C MET A 146 -79.67 25.76 -5.61
N LEU A 147 -79.33 24.62 -5.00
CA LEU A 147 -80.27 23.51 -4.80
C LEU A 147 -81.50 23.95 -4.01
N THR A 148 -81.30 24.68 -2.90
CA THR A 148 -82.40 25.24 -2.10
C THR A 148 -83.29 26.18 -2.91
N VAL A 149 -82.73 27.01 -3.78
CA VAL A 149 -83.51 27.90 -4.66
C VAL A 149 -84.33 27.08 -5.68
N ILE A 150 -83.73 26.05 -6.28
CA ILE A 150 -84.44 25.16 -7.23
C ILE A 150 -85.59 24.43 -6.53
N THR A 151 -85.37 23.91 -5.32
CA THR A 151 -86.42 23.16 -4.60
C THR A 151 -87.52 24.07 -4.09
N ALA A 152 -87.18 25.26 -3.56
CA ALA A 152 -88.17 26.18 -2.98
C ALA A 152 -88.98 26.96 -4.04
N ILE A 153 -88.36 27.32 -5.17
CA ILE A 153 -88.99 28.20 -6.18
C ILE A 153 -89.20 27.45 -7.50
N GLY A 154 -88.17 26.75 -7.99
CA GLY A 154 -88.20 26.08 -9.29
C GLY A 154 -89.24 24.95 -9.36
N ILE A 155 -89.25 24.04 -8.37
CA ILE A 155 -90.18 22.90 -8.35
C ILE A 155 -91.65 23.36 -8.35
N PRO A 156 -92.11 24.30 -7.49
CA PRO A 156 -93.48 24.80 -7.54
C PRO A 156 -93.90 25.40 -8.88
N ILE A 157 -92.99 26.14 -9.54
CA ILE A 157 -93.23 26.71 -10.88
C ILE A 157 -93.42 25.58 -11.90
N ILE A 158 -92.53 24.58 -11.91
CA ILE A 158 -92.61 23.43 -12.82
C ILE A 158 -93.93 22.67 -12.61
N ILE A 159 -94.31 22.40 -11.36
CA ILE A 159 -95.58 21.73 -11.03
C ILE A 159 -96.77 22.53 -11.57
N SER A 160 -96.77 23.84 -11.40
CA SER A 160 -97.83 24.73 -11.87
C SER A 160 -97.95 24.72 -13.40
N ILE A 161 -96.83 24.74 -14.13
CA ILE A 161 -96.81 24.62 -15.60
C ILE A 161 -97.38 23.27 -16.04
N ILE A 162 -96.96 22.16 -15.42
CA ILE A 162 -97.46 20.81 -15.76
C ILE A 162 -98.97 20.72 -15.51
N MET A 163 -99.46 21.18 -14.36
CA MET A 163 -100.89 21.17 -14.04
C MET A 163 -101.71 22.01 -15.02
N SER A 164 -101.19 23.17 -15.44
CA SER A 164 -101.83 24.01 -16.45
C SER A 164 -101.91 23.35 -17.83
N LEU A 165 -100.93 22.52 -18.20
CA LEU A 165 -100.96 21.78 -19.47
C LEU A 165 -101.95 20.61 -19.40
N ILE A 166 -101.96 19.86 -18.29
CA ILE A 166 -102.90 18.74 -18.09
C ILE A 166 -104.34 19.25 -18.14
N SER A 167 -104.66 20.35 -17.45
CA SER A 167 -106.01 20.92 -17.46
C SER A 167 -106.46 21.32 -18.86
N LYS A 168 -105.55 21.90 -19.66
CA LYS A 168 -105.82 22.33 -21.03
C LYS A 168 -106.07 21.18 -22.01
N PHE A 169 -105.42 20.02 -21.80
CA PHE A 169 -105.49 18.89 -22.74
C PHE A 169 -106.46 17.77 -22.33
N PHE A 170 -106.77 17.61 -21.04
CA PHE A 170 -107.55 16.47 -20.54
C PHE A 170 -108.85 16.84 -19.80
N ILE A 171 -109.04 18.11 -19.44
CA ILE A 171 -110.23 18.57 -18.66
C ILE A 171 -111.02 19.63 -19.44
N GLY A 172 -110.51 20.08 -20.59
CA GLY A 172 -111.20 20.94 -21.56
C GLY A 172 -111.98 20.16 -22.61
#